data_AF-A0A2R6A770-F1
#
_entry.id   AF-A0A2R6A770-F1
#
_cell.length_a   1.000
_cell.length_b   1.000
_cell.length_c   1.000
_cell.angle_alpha   90.00
_cell.angle_beta   90.00
_cell.angle_gamma   90.00
#
_symmetry.space_group_name_H-M   'P 1'
#
loop_
_entity.id
_entity.type
_entity.pdbx_description
1 polymer ?
#
loop_
_entity_poly.entity_id
_entity_poly.type
_entity_poly.pdbx_seq_one_letter_code
_entity_poly.pdbx_strand_id
1 'polypeptide(L)'
;MCERVYALKRPPNTGRLPSVLKSYTLEHESGEELLPLLLAYRDAVNRVLEELWGNIEWKKEKVKGKKQWRLLPKYKVDVKSKEYKKKLRDSLLED
;
A
#
# COMPACT_ATOMS: atom_id res chain seq x y z
N MET A 1 -1.35 24.24 17.82
CA MET A 1 -2.06 23.28 18.68
C MET A 1 -3.55 23.41 18.44
N CYS A 2 -4.21 22.34 17.97
CA CYS A 2 -5.63 22.04 18.24
C CYS A 2 -5.97 20.70 17.59
N GLU A 3 -6.03 19.66 18.43
CA GLU A 3 -6.47 18.31 18.07
C GLU A 3 -7.98 18.32 17.83
N ARG A 4 -8.46 17.72 16.72
CA ARG A 4 -9.85 17.28 16.61
C ARG A 4 -9.89 15.77 16.81
N VAL A 5 -10.22 15.37 18.03
CA VAL A 5 -10.45 13.98 18.41
C VAL A 5 -11.90 13.63 18.06
N TYR A 6 -12.11 12.82 17.01
CA TYR A 6 -13.41 12.20 16.78
C TYR A 6 -13.54 10.97 17.71
N ALA A 7 -14.26 11.13 18.81
CA ALA A 7 -14.56 10.04 19.74
C ALA A 7 -15.66 9.12 19.16
N LEU A 8 -15.26 8.03 18.50
CA LEU A 8 -16.16 6.92 18.22
C LEU A 8 -16.45 6.16 19.53
N LYS A 9 -17.58 6.47 20.14
CA LYS A 9 -18.07 5.86 21.37
C LYS A 9 -18.43 4.38 21.12
N ARG A 10 -17.68 3.41 21.67
CA ARG A 10 -18.12 2.00 21.82
C ARG A 10 -17.29 1.20 22.87
N PRO A 11 -17.81 0.06 23.35
CA PRO A 11 -17.93 -0.32 24.77
C PRO A 11 -16.72 -1.15 25.28
N PRO A 12 -16.67 -1.52 26.58
CA PRO A 12 -15.43 -1.97 27.20
C PRO A 12 -15.15 -3.45 26.92
N ASN A 13 -13.85 -3.77 26.96
CA ASN A 13 -13.22 -5.10 26.97
C ASN A 13 -12.77 -5.65 25.60
N THR A 14 -11.48 -5.48 25.30
CA THR A 14 -10.45 -6.55 25.46
C THR A 14 -9.11 -6.12 24.81
N GLY A 15 -8.09 -5.90 25.64
CA GLY A 15 -6.71 -6.39 25.41
C GLY A 15 -5.86 -5.95 24.21
N ARG A 16 -6.22 -4.95 23.39
CA ARG A 16 -5.29 -4.39 22.40
C ARG A 16 -5.68 -2.96 22.04
N LEU A 17 -4.81 -1.98 22.32
CA LEU A 17 -5.00 -0.62 21.81
C LEU A 17 -5.10 -0.70 20.27
N PRO A 18 -6.15 -0.16 19.63
CA PRO A 18 -6.16 -0.04 18.18
C PRO A 18 -4.90 0.75 17.81
N SER A 19 -4.07 0.20 16.92
CA SER A 19 -2.91 0.90 16.40
C SER A 19 -3.39 2.25 15.89
N VAL A 20 -3.04 3.33 16.60
CA VAL A 20 -3.39 4.69 16.22
C VAL A 20 -2.89 4.89 14.79
N LEU A 21 -3.82 5.04 13.86
CA LEU A 21 -3.49 5.38 12.47
C LEU A 21 -2.75 6.71 12.51
N LYS A 22 -1.45 6.67 12.23
CA LYS A 22 -0.63 7.87 12.13
C LYS A 22 -0.99 8.58 10.84
N SER A 23 -1.76 9.66 10.95
CA SER A 23 -1.92 10.63 9.87
C SER A 23 -0.77 11.62 9.94
N TYR A 24 -0.08 11.83 8.82
CA TYR A 24 0.93 12.87 8.68
C TYR A 24 0.28 14.06 7.95
N THR A 25 0.38 15.25 8.53
CA THR A 25 -0.02 16.49 7.87
C THR A 25 1.23 17.08 7.23
N LEU A 26 1.20 17.28 5.92
CA LEU A 26 2.28 17.94 5.19
C LEU A 26 1.92 19.43 5.07
N GLU A 27 2.61 20.28 5.82
CA GLU A 27 2.47 21.73 5.69
C GLU A 27 3.37 22.20 4.52
N HIS A 28 2.76 22.75 3.47
CA HIS A 28 3.47 23.35 2.34
C HIS A 28 2.90 24.76 2.11
N GLU A 29 3.78 25.72 1.86
CA GLU A 29 3.42 27.15 1.76
C GLU A 29 2.58 27.51 0.51
N SER A 30 2.45 26.59 -0.45
CA SER A 30 1.72 26.76 -1.71
C SER A 30 0.87 25.52 -1.99
N GLY A 31 -0.41 25.57 -1.61
CA GLY A 31 -1.35 24.48 -1.86
C GLY A 31 -1.60 24.21 -3.35
N GLU A 32 -1.42 25.23 -4.21
CA GLU A 32 -1.61 25.12 -5.66
C GLU A 32 -0.47 24.36 -6.35
N GLU A 33 0.77 24.48 -5.86
CA GLU A 33 1.92 23.72 -6.38
C GLU A 33 1.95 22.27 -5.84
N LEU A 34 1.39 22.03 -4.65
CA LEU A 34 1.40 20.72 -4.01
C LEU A 34 0.45 19.72 -4.69
N LEU A 35 -0.71 20.19 -5.17
CA LEU A 35 -1.72 19.31 -5.73
C LEU A 35 -1.25 18.57 -7.01
N PRO A 36 -0.60 19.22 -7.99
CA PRO A 36 0.03 18.54 -9.12
C PRO A 36 1.04 17.47 -8.68
N LEU A 37 1.87 17.76 -7.67
CA LEU A 37 2.86 16.81 -7.15
C LEU A 37 2.21 15.58 -6.53
N LEU A 38 1.15 15.77 -5.74
CA LEU A 38 0.40 14.67 -5.11
C LEU A 38 -0.30 13.79 -6.16
N LEU A 39 -0.84 14.40 -7.22
CA LEU A 39 -1.43 13.66 -8.34
C LEU A 39 -0.39 12.84 -9.09
N ALA A 40 0.75 13.44 -9.44
CA ALA A 40 1.86 12.74 -10.09
C ALA A 40 2.37 11.58 -9.23
N TYR A 41 2.52 11.79 -7.92
CA TYR A 41 2.90 10.74 -6.98
C TYR A 41 1.88 9.61 -6.93
N ARG A 42 0.58 9.94 -6.82
CA ARG A 42 -0.51 8.95 -6.83
C ARG A 42 -0.48 8.12 -8.11
N ASP A 43 -0.32 8.76 -9.26
CA ASP A 43 -0.34 8.09 -10.55
C ASP A 43 0.88 7.19 -10.74
N ALA A 44 2.06 7.62 -10.31
CA ALA A 44 3.26 6.78 -10.26
C ALA A 44 3.08 5.55 -9.36
N VAL A 45 2.50 5.74 -8.15
CA VAL A 45 2.20 4.63 -7.23
C VAL A 45 1.18 3.66 -7.85
N ASN A 46 0.14 4.16 -8.50
CA ASN A 46 -0.86 3.31 -9.15
C ASN A 46 -0.25 2.46 -10.26
N ARG A 47 0.61 3.03 -11.11
CA ARG A 47 1.32 2.28 -12.17
C ARG A 47 2.17 1.14 -11.59
N VAL A 48 2.90 1.40 -10.51
CA VAL A 48 3.67 0.36 -9.78
C VAL A 48 2.75 -0.75 -9.28
N LEU A 49 1.61 -0.38 -8.68
CA LEU A 49 0.66 -1.35 -8.15
C LEU A 49 0.04 -2.20 -9.24
N GLU A 50 -0.33 -1.62 -10.38
CA GLU A 50 -0.87 -2.34 -11.54
C GLU A 50 0.13 -3.36 -12.10
N GLU A 51 1.39 -2.96 -12.26
CA GLU A 51 2.45 -3.83 -12.77
C GLU A 51 2.75 -4.97 -11.81
N LEU A 52 2.84 -4.70 -10.50
CA LEU A 52 2.97 -5.75 -9.49
C LEU A 52 1.75 -6.68 -9.47
N TRP A 53 0.54 -6.14 -9.58
CA TRP A 53 -0.70 -6.92 -9.53
C TRP A 53 -0.85 -7.84 -10.74
N GLY A 54 -0.47 -7.37 -11.94
CA GLY A 54 -0.44 -8.20 -13.17
C GLY A 54 0.57 -9.35 -13.11
N ASN A 55 1.60 -9.21 -12.28
CA ASN A 55 2.63 -10.23 -12.07
C ASN A 55 2.29 -11.24 -10.96
N ILE A 56 1.15 -11.09 -10.26
CA ILE A 56 0.70 -12.03 -9.24
C ILE A 56 -0.07 -13.19 -9.87
N GLU A 57 0.41 -14.41 -9.65
CA GLU A 57 -0.37 -15.63 -9.81
C GLU A 57 -0.89 -16.11 -8.46
N TRP A 58 -2.10 -16.67 -8.44
CA TRP A 58 -2.71 -17.20 -7.23
C TRP A 58 -2.56 -18.71 -7.19
N LYS A 59 -1.72 -19.20 -6.28
CA LYS A 59 -1.63 -20.64 -6.00
C LYS A 59 -2.63 -21.00 -4.91
N LYS A 60 -3.50 -21.96 -5.19
CA LYS A 60 -4.42 -22.51 -4.19
C LYS A 60 -3.71 -23.60 -3.39
N GLU A 61 -3.62 -23.43 -2.08
CA GLU A 61 -3.00 -24.40 -1.19
C GLU A 61 -3.97 -24.80 -0.07
N LYS A 62 -4.06 -26.10 0.20
CA LYS A 62 -4.91 -26.63 1.27
C LYS A 62 -4.19 -26.46 2.60
N VAL A 63 -4.89 -25.90 3.60
CA VAL A 63 -4.32 -25.80 4.94
C VAL A 63 -4.25 -27.19 5.55
N LYS A 64 -3.03 -27.64 5.91
CA LYS A 64 -2.83 -28.96 6.51
C LYS A 64 -3.77 -29.15 7.71
N GLY A 65 -4.48 -30.28 7.74
CA GLY A 65 -5.43 -30.63 8.81
C GLY A 65 -6.77 -29.88 8.79
N LYS A 66 -7.05 -29.01 7.80
CA LYS A 66 -8.34 -28.30 7.68
C LYS A 66 -8.98 -28.51 6.30
N LYS A 67 -10.31 -28.29 6.22
CA LYS A 67 -11.06 -28.25 4.94
C LYS A 67 -10.92 -26.91 4.20
N GLN A 68 -10.18 -25.95 4.77
CA GLN A 68 -9.99 -24.61 4.21
C GLN A 68 -8.88 -24.58 3.16
N TRP A 69 -9.07 -23.74 2.14
CA TRP A 69 -8.09 -23.41 1.12
C TRP A 69 -7.59 -21.98 1.31
N ARG A 70 -6.31 -21.73 1.00
CA ARG A 70 -5.70 -20.41 0.96
C ARG A 70 -5.23 -20.13 -0.46
N LEU A 71 -5.40 -18.89 -0.89
CA LEU A 71 -4.72 -18.38 -2.08
C LEU A 71 -3.44 -17.72 -1.60
N LEU A 72 -2.32 -18.18 -2.12
CA LEU A 72 -1.02 -17.58 -1.85
C LEU A 72 -0.54 -16.88 -3.13
N PRO A 73 -0.11 -15.61 -3.02
CA PRO A 73 0.47 -14.92 -4.16
C PRO A 73 1.80 -15.56 -4.50
N LYS A 74 1.96 -15.91 -5.77
CA LYS A 74 3.21 -16.34 -6.38
C LYS A 74 3.54 -15.32 -7.46
N TYR A 75 4.64 -14.60 -7.30
CA TYR A 75 5.06 -13.61 -8.29
C TYR A 75 5.75 -14.31 -9.46
N LYS A 76 5.42 -13.90 -10.69
CA LYS A 76 6.08 -14.37 -11.91
C LYS A 76 7.53 -13.88 -12.01
N VAL A 77 7.79 -12.72 -11.43
CA VAL A 77 9.07 -12.01 -11.44
C VAL A 77 9.68 -12.02 -10.05
N ASP A 78 11.01 -11.94 -9.97
CA ASP A 78 11.68 -11.73 -8.70
C ASP A 78 11.56 -10.25 -8.29
N VAL A 79 10.46 -9.94 -7.59
CA VAL A 79 10.13 -8.61 -7.07
C VAL A 79 11.22 -8.08 -6.12
N LYS A 80 12.01 -8.96 -5.50
CA LYS A 80 13.07 -8.56 -4.58
C LYS A 80 14.40 -8.28 -5.28
N SER A 81 14.57 -8.73 -6.53
CA SER A 81 15.80 -8.50 -7.29
C SER A 81 16.05 -7.00 -7.50
N LYS A 82 17.34 -6.63 -7.47
CA LYS A 82 17.75 -5.25 -7.76
C LYS A 82 17.49 -4.89 -9.23
N GLU A 83 17.64 -5.85 -10.14
CA GLU A 83 17.43 -5.66 -11.57
C GLU A 83 15.98 -5.33 -11.90
N TYR A 84 15.03 -6.08 -11.34
CA TYR A 84 13.61 -5.80 -11.54
C TYR A 84 13.22 -4.42 -11.02
N LYS A 85 13.65 -4.07 -9.81
CA LYS A 85 13.39 -2.74 -9.23
C LYS A 85 13.99 -1.62 -10.08
N LYS A 86 15.17 -1.85 -10.67
CA LYS A 86 15.81 -0.88 -11.57
C LYS A 86 14.99 -0.75 -12.85
N LYS A 87 14.65 -1.85 -13.53
CA LYS A 87 13.83 -1.84 -14.75
C LYS A 87 12.47 -1.18 -14.52
N LEU A 88 11.80 -1.50 -13.41
CA LEU A 88 10.53 -0.89 -13.05
C LEU A 88 10.67 0.62 -12.84
N ARG A 89 11.70 1.05 -12.09
CA ARG A 89 11.99 2.48 -11.91
C ARG A 89 12.27 3.15 -13.26
N ASP A 90 13.10 2.57 -14.10
CA ASP A 90 13.47 3.14 -15.39
C ASP A 90 12.21 3.30 -16.27
N SER A 91 11.32 2.31 -16.31
CA SER A 91 10.03 2.39 -17.04
C SER A 91 9.02 3.41 -16.48
N LEU A 92 9.17 3.81 -15.22
CA LEU A 92 8.32 4.82 -14.58
C LEU A 92 8.86 6.24 -14.74
N LEU A 93 10.14 6.38 -15.09
CA LEU A 93 10.84 7.65 -15.29
C LEU A 93 10.93 8.05 -16.77
N GLU A 94 10.56 7.16 -17.69
CA GLU A 94 10.42 7.51 -19.11
C GLU A 94 9.11 8.31 -19.31
N ASP A 95 9.27 9.59 -19.69
CA ASP A 95 8.22 10.49 -20.20
C ASP A 95 7.90 10.20 -21.68
#